data_AF-M9MGB6-F1
#
_entry.id   AF-M9MGB6-F1
#
_cell.length_a   1.000
_cell.length_b   1.000
_cell.length_c   1.000
_cell.angle_alpha   90.00
_cell.angle_beta   90.00
_cell.angle_gamma   90.00
#
_symmetry.space_group_name_H-M   'P 1'
#
loop_
_entity.id
_entity.type
_entity.pdbx_description
1 polymer ?
#
loop_
_entity_poly.entity_id
_entity_poly.type
_entity_poly.pdbx_seq_one_letter_code
_entity_poly.pdbx_strand_id
1 'polypeptide(L)'
;MRFGGFVAATAALVGTLVEAQSTSIISGDGPPAPSLTRTAAVGSWTPKSSSDGLTTPSLDGEGRTIYINSASDFCLLMPPDPTKQNLVDAEAIAVSYCINPTNGTRPMPDGFIKTAHFRRTPEYVQISGTYDPAVMNLGTNDCGGEYDSEGAEGIGNPVGVTMKNGSYFTQFMGACDIPGSPVFCMRMCPSYGYCKNIYDLMGCLWNQPGDYDQPQAFTNCDGNADLPIGVYNSSYTFSQGQSVTPPPVTAPASSNCRTVASPTASGVTYTWNQEAAASPSSSASKSGSAAGASGSSGSSGGSKNAAPSLSGAINVYWIGATAVLGVMVGGALLA
;
A
#
# COMPACT_ATOMS: atom_id res chain seq x y z
N MET A 1 68.85 -3.60 42.61
CA MET A 1 68.55 -3.72 41.16
C MET A 1 67.11 -4.17 41.06
N ARG A 2 66.13 -3.26 40.98
CA ARG A 2 65.59 -2.56 39.79
C ARG A 2 65.07 -3.49 38.68
N PHE A 3 63.80 -3.25 38.32
CA PHE A 3 62.96 -3.75 37.21
C PHE A 3 62.40 -5.17 37.39
N GLY A 4 61.11 -5.44 37.17
CA GLY A 4 59.99 -4.63 36.71
C GLY A 4 58.74 -5.52 36.72
N GLY A 5 57.59 -4.96 37.11
CA GLY A 5 56.34 -5.71 37.23
C GLY A 5 55.75 -6.11 35.88
N PHE A 6 55.08 -7.25 35.87
CA PHE A 6 54.02 -7.55 34.92
C PHE A 6 52.77 -7.93 35.71
N VAL A 7 51.87 -6.96 35.84
CA VAL A 7 50.48 -7.19 36.20
C VAL A 7 49.81 -7.71 34.94
N ALA A 8 49.36 -8.97 34.95
CA ALA A 8 48.50 -9.50 33.90
C ALA A 8 47.12 -8.84 34.06
N ALA A 9 46.85 -7.82 33.25
CA ALA A 9 45.52 -7.25 33.11
C ALA A 9 44.66 -8.23 32.29
N THR A 10 43.80 -8.99 32.97
CA THR A 10 42.69 -9.71 32.34
C THR A 10 41.65 -8.68 31.89
N ALA A 11 41.79 -8.19 30.65
CA ALA A 11 40.72 -7.48 29.98
C ALA A 11 39.65 -8.50 29.59
N ALA A 12 38.56 -8.56 30.37
CA ALA A 12 37.36 -9.25 29.98
C ALA A 12 36.77 -8.51 28.76
N LEU A 13 36.97 -9.06 27.56
CA LEU A 13 36.17 -8.69 26.40
C LEU A 13 34.74 -9.20 26.67
N VAL A 14 33.88 -8.31 27.15
CA VAL A 14 32.44 -8.50 27.08
C VAL A 14 32.07 -8.34 25.62
N GLY A 15 32.13 -9.45 24.88
CA GLY A 15 31.54 -9.54 23.55
C GLY A 15 30.03 -9.44 23.70
N THR A 16 29.48 -8.24 23.53
CA THR A 16 28.06 -8.08 23.25
C THR A 16 27.80 -8.69 21.89
N LEU A 17 27.37 -9.96 21.87
CA LEU A 17 26.66 -10.54 20.74
C LEU A 17 25.35 -9.76 20.62
N VAL A 18 25.37 -8.69 19.83
CA VAL A 18 24.15 -8.11 19.29
C VAL A 18 23.71 -9.09 18.21
N GLU A 19 22.89 -10.06 18.61
CA GLU A 19 22.11 -10.85 17.67
C GLU A 19 21.22 -9.87 16.92
N ALA A 20 21.64 -9.51 15.71
CA ALA A 20 20.78 -8.81 14.77
C ALA A 20 19.67 -9.81 14.41
N GLN A 21 18.59 -9.78 15.17
CA GLN A 21 17.35 -10.43 14.78
C GLN A 21 16.88 -9.73 13.50
N SER A 22 17.15 -10.38 12.37
CA SER A 22 16.47 -10.14 11.11
C SER A 22 15.00 -10.45 11.33
N THR A 23 14.28 -9.46 11.86
CA THR A 23 12.84 -9.45 11.85
C THR A 23 12.44 -8.90 10.50
N SER A 24 12.21 -9.81 9.56
CA SER A 24 11.51 -9.51 8.31
C SER A 24 10.05 -9.21 8.68
N ILE A 25 9.78 -7.98 9.15
CA ILE A 25 8.42 -7.52 9.49
C ILE A 25 7.86 -6.77 8.29
N ILE A 26 7.62 -7.49 7.20
CA ILE A 26 6.64 -7.06 6.20
C ILE A 26 5.71 -8.26 5.99
N SER A 27 4.86 -8.52 7.00
CA SER A 27 3.63 -9.29 6.78
C SER A 27 2.59 -8.25 6.43
N GLY A 28 2.27 -8.14 5.14
CA GLY A 28 1.31 -7.20 4.58
C GLY A 28 -0.14 -7.61 4.85
N ASP A 29 -0.47 -8.02 6.07
CA ASP A 29 -1.85 -8.20 6.47
C ASP A 29 -2.43 -6.80 6.73
N GLY A 30 -2.90 -6.15 5.67
CA GLY A 30 -3.58 -4.86 5.78
C GLY A 30 -4.68 -4.90 6.84
N PRO A 31 -5.06 -3.75 7.42
CA PRO A 31 -6.09 -3.71 8.45
C PRO A 31 -7.39 -4.37 7.96
N PRO A 32 -8.11 -5.10 8.85
CA PRO A 32 -9.35 -5.75 8.47
C PRO A 32 -10.37 -4.75 7.93
N ALA A 33 -11.02 -5.12 6.83
CA ALA A 33 -12.05 -4.32 6.18
C ALA A 33 -13.13 -3.87 7.18
N PRO A 34 -13.50 -2.58 7.22
CA PRO A 34 -14.61 -2.10 8.05
C PRO A 34 -15.94 -2.73 7.62
N SER A 35 -16.86 -2.92 8.58
CA SER A 35 -18.16 -3.54 8.32
C SER A 35 -19.16 -2.57 7.67
N LEU A 36 -19.85 -3.05 6.62
CA LEU A 36 -20.66 -2.24 5.70
C LEU A 36 -22.04 -1.90 6.29
N THR A 37 -22.50 -0.65 6.08
CA THR A 37 -23.90 -0.22 6.33
C THR A 37 -24.62 0.38 5.11
N ARG A 38 -23.95 0.59 3.97
CA ARG A 38 -24.60 1.03 2.71
C ARG A 38 -23.80 0.54 1.48
N THR A 39 -24.27 0.76 0.26
CA THR A 39 -23.48 0.60 -0.99
C THR A 39 -23.17 1.99 -1.53
N ALA A 40 -21.99 2.19 -2.10
CA ALA A 40 -21.56 3.45 -2.71
C ALA A 40 -22.66 4.05 -3.62
N ALA A 41 -23.00 5.31 -3.42
CA ALA A 41 -23.71 6.08 -4.43
C ALA A 41 -22.78 6.34 -5.61
N VAL A 42 -23.21 5.91 -6.78
CA VAL A 42 -22.56 6.09 -8.08
C VAL A 42 -22.70 7.57 -8.48
N GLY A 43 -21.59 8.27 -8.74
CA GLY A 43 -21.61 9.69 -9.14
C GLY A 43 -22.37 9.95 -10.45
N SER A 44 -22.59 11.22 -10.81
CA SER A 44 -23.36 11.64 -12.01
C SER A 44 -22.57 11.56 -13.33
N TRP A 45 -21.44 10.86 -13.35
CA TRP A 45 -20.62 10.72 -14.55
C TRP A 45 -21.35 9.91 -15.62
N THR A 46 -21.25 10.36 -16.87
CA THR A 46 -21.84 9.67 -18.02
C THR A 46 -20.71 9.13 -18.90
N PRO A 47 -20.66 7.81 -19.18
CA PRO A 47 -19.65 7.24 -20.03
C PRO A 47 -19.75 7.77 -21.46
N LYS A 48 -18.60 7.94 -22.10
CA LYS A 48 -18.56 8.17 -23.55
C LYS A 48 -19.13 6.95 -24.27
N SER A 49 -19.99 7.19 -25.28
CA SER A 49 -20.55 6.12 -26.09
C SER A 49 -19.44 5.32 -26.80
N SER A 50 -19.52 3.99 -26.73
CA SER A 50 -18.66 3.10 -27.52
C SER A 50 -19.28 2.89 -28.91
N SER A 51 -18.51 3.12 -29.98
CA SER A 51 -18.93 2.94 -31.38
C SER A 51 -18.10 1.90 -32.14
N ASP A 52 -17.10 1.32 -31.49
CA ASP A 52 -16.08 0.46 -32.09
C ASP A 52 -16.22 -1.02 -31.68
N GLY A 53 -17.31 -1.37 -30.99
CA GLY A 53 -17.57 -2.73 -30.49
C GLY A 53 -16.86 -3.07 -29.19
N LEU A 54 -16.13 -2.12 -28.58
CA LEU A 54 -15.56 -2.29 -27.25
C LEU A 54 -16.62 -2.15 -26.17
N THR A 55 -16.44 -2.82 -25.03
CA THR A 55 -17.31 -2.66 -23.87
C THR A 55 -17.28 -1.20 -23.41
N THR A 56 -18.46 -0.62 -23.19
CA THR A 56 -18.56 0.74 -22.69
C THR A 56 -17.94 0.83 -21.30
N PRO A 57 -17.10 1.85 -21.03
CA PRO A 57 -16.67 2.17 -19.67
C PRO A 57 -17.82 2.25 -18.66
N SER A 58 -17.59 1.80 -17.44
CA SER A 58 -18.55 1.93 -16.34
C SER A 58 -17.85 2.06 -15.01
N LEU A 59 -18.59 2.49 -13.98
CA LEU A 59 -18.03 2.67 -12.63
C LEU A 59 -17.76 1.32 -11.93
N ASP A 60 -18.44 0.27 -12.37
CA ASP A 60 -18.30 -1.13 -11.97
C ASP A 60 -17.61 -1.99 -13.05
N GLY A 61 -16.90 -1.36 -13.98
CA GLY A 61 -16.30 -2.04 -15.12
C GLY A 61 -15.16 -2.98 -14.71
N GLU A 62 -15.09 -4.15 -15.35
CA GLU A 62 -14.07 -5.18 -15.07
C GLU A 62 -12.95 -5.22 -16.12
N GLY A 63 -12.85 -4.19 -16.96
CA GLY A 63 -11.82 -4.07 -17.98
C GLY A 63 -10.42 -3.98 -17.38
N ARG A 64 -9.48 -4.74 -17.96
CA ARG A 64 -8.06 -4.81 -17.55
C ARG A 64 -7.11 -4.26 -18.61
N THR A 65 -7.61 -3.38 -19.48
CA THR A 65 -6.75 -2.72 -20.48
C THR A 65 -6.02 -1.55 -19.85
N ILE A 66 -4.69 -1.59 -19.82
CA ILE A 66 -3.84 -0.51 -19.33
C ILE A 66 -3.05 0.17 -20.46
N TYR A 67 -2.66 1.41 -20.23
CA TYR A 67 -1.79 2.19 -21.11
C TYR A 67 -1.09 3.31 -20.34
N ILE A 68 0.03 3.80 -20.88
CA ILE A 68 0.71 5.01 -20.42
C ILE A 68 1.00 5.87 -21.65
N ASN A 69 0.22 6.94 -21.86
CA ASN A 69 0.42 7.86 -22.98
C ASN A 69 1.12 9.15 -22.54
N SER A 70 0.78 9.66 -21.35
CA SER A 70 1.35 10.87 -20.76
C SER A 70 1.00 10.97 -19.28
N ALA A 71 1.55 11.98 -18.59
CA ALA A 71 1.20 12.29 -17.20
C ALA A 71 -0.30 12.60 -17.02
N SER A 72 -1.01 13.03 -18.06
CA SER A 72 -2.44 13.33 -18.01
C SER A 72 -3.31 12.28 -18.71
N ASP A 73 -2.74 11.14 -19.12
CA ASP A 73 -3.45 10.09 -19.85
C ASP A 73 -2.79 8.72 -19.64
N PHE A 74 -3.23 8.00 -18.62
CA PHE A 74 -2.74 6.68 -18.24
C PHE A 74 -3.82 5.89 -17.47
N CYS A 75 -3.54 4.61 -17.22
CA CYS A 75 -4.32 3.75 -16.33
C CYS A 75 -3.48 3.24 -15.16
N LEU A 76 -4.15 2.87 -14.07
CA LEU A 76 -3.60 2.06 -12.98
C LEU A 76 -4.54 0.87 -12.71
N LEU A 77 -3.97 -0.26 -12.33
CA LEU A 77 -4.70 -1.40 -11.77
C LEU A 77 -4.92 -1.15 -10.28
N MET A 78 -6.14 -1.35 -9.81
CA MET A 78 -6.50 -1.17 -8.40
C MET A 78 -7.60 -2.15 -7.99
N PRO A 79 -7.88 -2.30 -6.69
CA PRO A 79 -8.96 -3.16 -6.22
C PRO A 79 -10.32 -2.82 -6.87
N PRO A 80 -11.08 -3.84 -7.30
CA PRO A 80 -12.45 -3.62 -7.78
C PRO A 80 -13.40 -3.22 -6.65
N ASP A 81 -13.11 -3.63 -5.40
CA ASP A 81 -13.86 -3.21 -4.22
C ASP A 81 -12.91 -2.95 -3.04
N PRO A 82 -12.40 -1.72 -2.89
CA PRO A 82 -11.51 -1.35 -1.79
C PRO A 82 -12.15 -1.43 -0.39
N THR A 83 -13.44 -1.79 -0.27
CA THR A 83 -14.05 -2.11 1.03
C THR A 83 -13.86 -3.58 1.42
N LYS A 84 -13.36 -4.41 0.50
CA LYS A 84 -13.15 -5.85 0.69
C LYS A 84 -11.71 -6.28 0.49
N GLN A 85 -10.93 -5.54 -0.29
CA GLN A 85 -9.54 -5.86 -0.61
C GLN A 85 -8.63 -4.64 -0.44
N ASN A 86 -7.44 -4.86 0.09
CA ASN A 86 -6.32 -3.92 -0.01
C ASN A 86 -5.58 -4.12 -1.36
N LEU A 87 -4.45 -3.42 -1.57
CA LEU A 87 -3.68 -3.53 -2.82
C LEU A 87 -3.14 -4.95 -3.09
N VAL A 88 -2.67 -5.65 -2.06
CA VAL A 88 -2.14 -7.02 -2.11
C VAL A 88 -3.26 -8.05 -2.36
N ASP A 89 -4.35 -7.97 -1.60
CA ASP A 89 -5.50 -8.90 -1.72
C ASP A 89 -6.17 -8.82 -3.10
N ALA A 90 -6.00 -7.70 -3.79
CA ALA A 90 -6.55 -7.47 -5.12
C ALA A 90 -5.66 -7.93 -6.27
N GLU A 91 -4.42 -8.38 -6.04
CA GLU A 91 -3.46 -8.73 -7.09
C GLU A 91 -4.04 -9.59 -8.22
N ALA A 92 -4.76 -10.67 -7.88
CA ALA A 92 -5.34 -11.56 -8.87
C ALA A 92 -6.59 -10.99 -9.59
N ILE A 93 -7.25 -9.99 -9.01
CA ILE A 93 -8.57 -9.51 -9.44
C ILE A 93 -8.63 -8.02 -9.81
N ALA A 94 -7.50 -7.31 -9.72
CA ALA A 94 -7.45 -5.87 -9.97
C ALA A 94 -7.98 -5.51 -11.37
N VAL A 95 -8.57 -4.32 -11.44
CA VAL A 95 -9.20 -3.78 -12.65
C VAL A 95 -8.59 -2.43 -12.99
N SER A 96 -8.67 -2.04 -14.26
CA SER A 96 -8.05 -0.80 -14.71
C SER A 96 -8.94 0.40 -14.42
N TYR A 97 -8.36 1.41 -13.78
CA TYR A 97 -8.89 2.75 -13.63
C TYR A 97 -8.06 3.69 -14.52
N CYS A 98 -8.70 4.41 -15.42
CA CYS A 98 -8.02 5.19 -16.45
C CYS A 98 -8.50 6.63 -16.44
N ILE A 99 -7.60 7.58 -16.70
CA ILE A 99 -7.97 8.99 -16.89
C ILE A 99 -8.98 9.12 -18.04
N ASN A 100 -8.73 8.44 -19.15
CA ASN A 100 -9.67 8.32 -20.28
C ASN A 100 -10.13 6.86 -20.41
N PRO A 101 -11.23 6.47 -19.76
CA PRO A 101 -11.63 5.07 -19.72
C PRO A 101 -12.15 4.60 -21.09
N THR A 102 -11.87 3.32 -21.38
CA THR A 102 -12.22 2.63 -22.63
C THR A 102 -12.39 1.15 -22.35
N ASN A 103 -13.00 0.35 -23.24
CA ASN A 103 -12.98 -1.12 -23.14
C ASN A 103 -13.37 -1.70 -21.76
N GLY A 104 -14.46 -1.19 -21.18
CA GLY A 104 -14.96 -1.64 -19.87
C GLY A 104 -14.08 -1.28 -18.67
N THR A 105 -13.06 -0.44 -18.84
CA THR A 105 -12.28 0.09 -17.71
C THR A 105 -13.11 1.10 -16.91
N ARG A 106 -12.68 1.33 -15.67
CA ARG A 106 -13.26 2.32 -14.78
C ARG A 106 -12.64 3.70 -15.03
N PRO A 107 -13.38 4.80 -14.88
CA PRO A 107 -12.77 6.13 -14.82
C PRO A 107 -11.92 6.29 -13.56
N MET A 108 -10.80 6.98 -13.66
CA MET A 108 -10.02 7.40 -12.49
C MET A 108 -10.85 8.37 -11.63
N PRO A 109 -10.94 8.19 -10.30
CA PRO A 109 -11.64 9.12 -9.44
C PRO A 109 -10.98 10.50 -9.43
N ASP A 110 -11.80 11.55 -9.39
CA ASP A 110 -11.29 12.91 -9.24
C ASP A 110 -10.57 13.07 -7.89
N GLY A 111 -9.42 13.75 -7.90
CA GLY A 111 -8.62 14.01 -6.70
C GLY A 111 -7.78 12.82 -6.20
N PHE A 112 -7.88 11.64 -6.84
CA PHE A 112 -7.07 10.48 -6.51
C PHE A 112 -5.59 10.70 -6.85
N ILE A 113 -5.27 11.06 -8.09
CA ILE A 113 -3.89 11.35 -8.51
C ILE A 113 -3.51 12.76 -8.04
N LYS A 114 -2.45 12.86 -7.24
CA LYS A 114 -1.90 14.15 -6.75
C LYS A 114 -0.77 14.64 -7.64
N THR A 115 0.16 13.75 -8.00
CA THR A 115 1.20 14.01 -9.00
C THR A 115 1.31 12.85 -9.99
N ALA A 116 1.80 13.13 -11.20
CA ALA A 116 2.15 12.11 -12.17
C ALA A 116 3.29 12.57 -13.11
N HIS A 117 4.33 11.76 -13.23
CA HIS A 117 5.56 12.06 -13.95
C HIS A 117 5.79 10.97 -15.01
N PHE A 118 5.48 11.32 -16.25
CA PHE A 118 5.69 10.44 -17.38
C PHE A 118 7.12 10.56 -17.90
N ARG A 119 7.77 9.42 -18.07
CA ARG A 119 9.09 9.31 -18.70
C ARG A 119 9.01 8.35 -19.86
N ARG A 120 9.39 8.83 -21.06
CA ARG A 120 9.64 7.99 -22.23
C ARG A 120 11.13 7.75 -22.36
N THR A 121 11.54 6.49 -22.38
CA THR A 121 12.92 6.10 -22.64
C THR A 121 13.01 5.25 -23.92
N PRO A 122 14.23 4.97 -24.43
CA PRO A 122 14.39 4.02 -25.52
C PRO A 122 13.91 2.60 -25.21
N GLU A 123 13.83 2.22 -23.93
CA GLU A 123 13.63 0.83 -23.49
C GLU A 123 12.30 0.59 -22.76
N TYR A 124 11.61 1.65 -22.34
CA TYR A 124 10.33 1.57 -21.63
C TYR A 124 9.63 2.94 -21.58
N VAL A 125 8.33 2.90 -21.31
CA VAL A 125 7.59 4.07 -20.80
C VAL A 125 7.26 3.83 -19.33
N GLN A 126 7.29 4.90 -18.54
CA GLN A 126 7.02 4.86 -17.10
C GLN A 126 6.13 6.03 -16.70
N ILE A 127 5.25 5.79 -15.74
CA ILE A 127 4.54 6.81 -14.99
C ILE A 127 4.83 6.58 -13.50
N SER A 128 5.20 7.63 -12.77
CA SER A 128 5.38 7.60 -11.31
C SER A 128 4.69 8.80 -10.68
N GLY A 129 4.30 8.72 -9.41
CA GLY A 129 3.67 9.86 -8.76
C GLY A 129 3.10 9.54 -7.39
N THR A 130 2.30 10.47 -6.88
CA THR A 130 1.64 10.37 -5.57
C THR A 130 0.13 10.34 -5.73
N TYR A 131 -0.55 9.68 -4.79
CA TYR A 131 -2.00 9.54 -4.79
C TYR A 131 -2.62 9.79 -3.40
N ASP A 132 -3.92 10.03 -3.39
CA ASP A 132 -4.73 10.17 -2.19
C ASP A 132 -5.42 8.84 -1.88
N PRO A 133 -4.93 8.08 -0.88
CA PRO A 133 -5.48 6.76 -0.57
C PRO A 133 -6.93 6.86 -0.07
N ALA A 134 -7.32 7.97 0.55
CA ALA A 134 -8.67 8.13 1.09
C ALA A 134 -9.73 8.18 0.00
N VAL A 135 -9.41 8.66 -1.21
CA VAL A 135 -10.36 8.72 -2.34
C VAL A 135 -10.82 7.31 -2.77
N MET A 136 -9.99 6.30 -2.54
CA MET A 136 -10.27 4.91 -2.86
C MET A 136 -10.39 4.01 -1.63
N ASN A 137 -10.57 4.55 -0.41
CA ASN A 137 -10.62 3.76 0.84
C ASN A 137 -9.41 2.81 1.01
N LEU A 138 -8.23 3.25 0.56
CA LEU A 138 -6.98 2.53 0.77
C LEU A 138 -6.36 2.96 2.12
N GLY A 139 -5.70 2.02 2.79
CA GLY A 139 -5.04 2.28 4.06
C GLY A 139 -3.84 3.21 3.89
N THR A 140 -3.63 4.15 4.82
CA THR A 140 -2.41 5.00 4.85
C THR A 140 -1.17 4.22 5.28
N ASN A 141 -1.33 2.97 5.70
CA ASN A 141 -0.30 2.00 6.07
C ASN A 141 -0.32 0.77 5.16
N ASP A 142 -1.11 0.78 4.08
CA ASP A 142 -1.07 -0.26 3.06
C ASP A 142 0.26 -0.12 2.32
N CYS A 143 1.19 -1.05 2.56
CA CYS A 143 2.50 -1.03 1.93
C CYS A 143 2.45 -1.41 0.45
N GLY A 144 1.30 -1.85 -0.05
CA GLY A 144 1.14 -2.15 -1.46
C GLY A 144 1.47 -3.56 -1.86
N GLY A 145 1.27 -3.81 -3.16
CA GLY A 145 1.65 -5.03 -3.86
C GLY A 145 2.19 -4.72 -5.26
N GLU A 146 2.61 -5.76 -5.97
CA GLU A 146 3.03 -5.68 -7.37
C GLU A 146 1.93 -6.26 -8.26
N TYR A 147 1.48 -5.48 -9.25
CA TYR A 147 0.74 -6.03 -10.38
C TYR A 147 1.66 -6.15 -11.59
N ASP A 148 1.62 -7.28 -12.28
CA ASP A 148 2.60 -7.54 -13.34
C ASP A 148 2.11 -8.49 -14.45
N SER A 149 2.88 -8.55 -15.53
CA SER A 149 2.56 -9.33 -16.73
C SER A 149 2.78 -10.84 -16.60
N GLU A 150 3.56 -11.28 -15.61
CA GLU A 150 3.94 -12.68 -15.44
C GLU A 150 3.21 -13.33 -14.24
N GLY A 151 3.14 -12.67 -13.10
CA GLY A 151 2.72 -13.28 -11.84
C GLY A 151 3.60 -14.47 -11.46
N ALA A 152 3.16 -15.24 -10.47
CA ALA A 152 3.85 -16.47 -10.04
C ALA A 152 3.76 -17.61 -11.09
N GLU A 153 2.71 -17.59 -11.92
CA GLU A 153 2.38 -18.66 -12.88
C GLU A 153 2.73 -18.33 -14.34
N GLY A 154 3.29 -17.15 -14.63
CA GLY A 154 3.60 -16.71 -16.00
C GLY A 154 2.37 -16.30 -16.84
N ILE A 155 1.25 -15.97 -16.19
CA ILE A 155 -0.03 -15.60 -16.83
C ILE A 155 -0.54 -14.20 -16.43
N GLY A 156 0.26 -13.48 -15.64
CA GLY A 156 -0.05 -12.15 -15.10
C GLY A 156 -0.76 -12.19 -13.76
N ASN A 157 -0.62 -11.10 -13.01
CA ASN A 157 -1.24 -10.88 -11.72
C ASN A 157 -1.68 -9.40 -11.66
N PRO A 158 -2.87 -9.03 -12.16
CA PRO A 158 -3.99 -9.91 -12.48
C PRO A 158 -3.89 -10.56 -13.87
N VAL A 159 -4.54 -11.72 -13.99
CA VAL A 159 -4.65 -12.44 -15.28
C VAL A 159 -5.45 -11.61 -16.30
N GLY A 160 -5.04 -11.66 -17.57
CA GLY A 160 -5.83 -11.08 -18.68
C GLY A 160 -5.69 -9.56 -18.83
N VAL A 161 -4.64 -8.96 -18.26
CA VAL A 161 -4.26 -7.58 -18.56
C VAL A 161 -3.88 -7.48 -20.03
N THR A 162 -4.44 -6.48 -20.70
CA THR A 162 -4.05 -6.13 -22.07
C THR A 162 -3.39 -4.77 -22.06
N MET A 163 -2.36 -4.59 -22.88
CA MET A 163 -1.56 -3.39 -22.88
C MET A 163 -1.47 -2.79 -24.27
N LYS A 164 -1.36 -1.47 -24.34
CA LYS A 164 -0.91 -0.78 -25.55
C LYS A 164 0.60 -0.54 -25.47
N ASN A 165 1.31 -0.89 -26.54
CA ASN A 165 2.73 -0.54 -26.75
C ASN A 165 3.74 -1.15 -25.75
N GLY A 166 3.51 -2.38 -25.28
CA GLY A 166 4.46 -3.10 -24.43
C GLY A 166 4.21 -4.61 -24.45
N SER A 167 5.21 -5.38 -24.04
CA SER A 167 5.12 -6.85 -23.87
C SER A 167 5.04 -7.24 -22.40
N TYR A 168 5.65 -6.44 -21.52
CA TYR A 168 5.73 -6.66 -20.09
C TYR A 168 5.32 -5.39 -19.34
N PHE A 169 4.80 -5.54 -18.13
CA PHE A 169 4.62 -4.41 -17.21
C PHE A 169 4.88 -4.84 -15.78
N THR A 170 5.25 -3.87 -14.96
CA THR A 170 5.11 -3.94 -13.51
C THR A 170 4.47 -2.64 -13.01
N GLN A 171 3.60 -2.75 -12.02
CA GLN A 171 2.99 -1.63 -11.32
C GLN A 171 3.11 -1.87 -9.83
N PHE A 172 3.57 -0.85 -9.11
CA PHE A 172 3.53 -0.81 -7.65
C PHE A 172 2.68 0.37 -7.21
N MET A 173 1.96 0.18 -6.10
CA MET A 173 1.22 1.23 -5.41
C MET A 173 1.32 0.95 -3.93
N GLY A 174 1.57 1.96 -3.09
CA GLY A 174 1.61 1.76 -1.64
C GLY A 174 2.01 3.02 -0.88
N ALA A 175 1.95 2.95 0.45
CA ALA A 175 2.20 4.06 1.37
C ALA A 175 3.50 3.94 2.19
N CYS A 176 4.32 2.91 1.92
CA CYS A 176 5.49 2.59 2.74
C CYS A 176 6.84 2.99 2.11
N ASP A 177 6.89 3.27 0.81
CA ASP A 177 8.09 3.74 0.12
C ASP A 177 8.57 5.11 0.63
N ILE A 178 7.65 6.06 0.78
CA ILE A 178 7.91 7.39 1.31
C ILE A 178 7.00 7.60 2.53
N PRO A 179 7.56 7.72 3.75
CA PRO A 179 6.77 7.94 4.95
C PRO A 179 5.82 9.14 4.81
N GLY A 180 4.51 8.88 4.92
CA GLY A 180 3.47 9.90 4.83
C GLY A 180 3.11 10.36 3.41
N SER A 181 3.65 9.73 2.37
CA SER A 181 3.36 10.07 0.97
C SER A 181 3.11 8.81 0.14
N PRO A 182 1.85 8.40 -0.03
CA PRO A 182 1.50 7.27 -0.88
C PRO A 182 1.91 7.49 -2.34
N VAL A 183 2.61 6.50 -2.91
CA VAL A 183 3.18 6.55 -4.26
C VAL A 183 2.66 5.44 -5.14
N PHE A 184 2.61 5.72 -6.44
CA PHE A 184 2.43 4.71 -7.46
C PHE A 184 3.53 4.82 -8.50
N CYS A 185 3.74 3.73 -9.21
CA CYS A 185 4.57 3.69 -10.39
C CYS A 185 4.13 2.52 -11.28
N MET A 186 4.14 2.73 -12.58
CA MET A 186 3.94 1.69 -13.58
C MET A 186 4.96 1.88 -14.68
N ARG A 187 5.55 0.77 -15.12
CA ARG A 187 6.45 0.72 -16.26
C ARG A 187 5.94 -0.31 -17.26
N MET A 188 5.95 0.05 -18.53
CA MET A 188 5.65 -0.85 -19.64
C MET A 188 6.90 -1.01 -20.50
N CYS A 189 7.30 -2.25 -20.74
CA CYS A 189 8.57 -2.61 -21.36
C CYS A 189 8.35 -3.52 -22.58
N PRO A 190 9.08 -3.31 -23.68
CA PRO A 190 9.21 -4.30 -24.75
C PRO A 190 10.01 -5.54 -24.31
N SER A 191 10.92 -5.38 -23.34
CA SER A 191 11.81 -6.43 -22.84
C SER A 191 11.63 -6.68 -21.34
N TYR A 192 11.59 -7.95 -20.96
CA TYR A 192 11.39 -8.39 -19.57
C TYR A 192 12.43 -7.82 -18.60
N GLY A 193 13.66 -7.59 -19.04
CA GLY A 193 14.75 -7.10 -18.18
C GLY A 193 14.43 -5.78 -17.45
N TYR A 194 13.57 -4.93 -18.03
CA TYR A 194 13.18 -3.64 -17.46
C TYR A 194 11.88 -3.70 -16.65
N CYS A 195 11.16 -4.81 -16.70
CA CYS A 195 9.87 -5.07 -16.04
C CYS A 195 9.90 -6.47 -15.38
N LYS A 196 10.98 -6.76 -14.64
CA LYS A 196 11.11 -8.03 -13.91
C LYS A 196 10.19 -8.03 -12.70
N ASN A 197 9.42 -9.09 -12.54
CA ASN A 197 8.50 -9.32 -11.42
C ASN A 197 9.10 -10.09 -10.23
N ILE A 198 10.42 -10.36 -10.25
CA ILE A 198 11.13 -11.07 -9.17
C ILE A 198 11.58 -10.15 -8.02
N TYR A 199 11.09 -8.90 -8.01
CA TYR A 199 11.46 -7.85 -7.06
C TYR A 199 10.21 -7.18 -6.45
N ASP A 200 9.12 -7.93 -6.35
CA ASP A 200 7.82 -7.59 -5.78
C ASP A 200 7.84 -6.94 -4.38
N LEU A 201 8.79 -7.30 -3.52
CA LEU A 201 8.93 -6.73 -2.18
C LEU A 201 9.72 -5.41 -2.13
N MET A 202 10.22 -4.91 -3.26
CA MET A 202 11.16 -3.77 -3.29
C MET A 202 10.48 -2.40 -3.45
N GLY A 203 9.22 -2.37 -3.90
CA GLY A 203 8.45 -1.14 -4.05
C GLY A 203 8.83 -0.27 -5.26
N CYS A 204 8.24 0.92 -5.33
CA CYS A 204 8.37 1.85 -6.44
C CYS A 204 9.76 2.45 -6.58
N LEU A 205 10.29 3.02 -5.49
CA LEU A 205 11.54 3.77 -5.52
C LEU A 205 12.70 2.91 -6.00
N TRP A 206 12.67 1.61 -5.68
CA TRP A 206 13.72 0.67 -6.03
C TRP A 206 13.53 0.06 -7.43
N ASN A 207 12.33 -0.41 -7.78
CA ASN A 207 12.09 -1.05 -9.08
C ASN A 207 12.00 -0.06 -10.24
N GLN A 208 11.41 1.11 -9.98
CA GLN A 208 11.09 2.10 -10.99
C GLN A 208 11.59 3.50 -10.63
N PRO A 209 12.91 3.70 -10.44
CA PRO A 209 13.46 5.02 -10.12
C PRO A 209 12.95 6.11 -11.05
N GLY A 210 12.52 7.23 -10.47
CA GLY A 210 11.90 8.33 -11.19
C GLY A 210 11.57 9.49 -10.27
N ASP A 211 10.76 10.41 -10.79
CA ASP A 211 10.27 11.55 -10.03
C ASP A 211 9.02 11.15 -9.24
N TYR A 212 9.02 11.44 -7.94
CA TYR A 212 7.89 11.25 -7.02
C TYR A 212 7.59 12.53 -6.22
N ASP A 213 8.34 13.60 -6.47
CA ASP A 213 8.39 14.81 -5.65
C ASP A 213 7.20 15.76 -5.87
N GLN A 214 6.91 16.53 -4.83
CA GLN A 214 6.00 17.69 -4.83
C GLN A 214 6.83 18.99 -4.94
N PRO A 215 6.31 20.12 -5.50
CA PRO A 215 4.92 20.42 -5.86
C PRO A 215 4.62 20.33 -7.38
N GLN A 216 5.53 19.74 -8.17
CA GLN A 216 5.37 19.68 -9.62
C GLN A 216 4.31 18.63 -9.96
N ALA A 217 3.08 19.07 -10.26
CA ALA A 217 1.95 18.16 -10.31
C ALA A 217 2.04 17.14 -11.46
N PHE A 218 2.25 17.59 -12.70
CA PHE A 218 2.20 16.70 -13.87
C PHE A 218 3.28 17.03 -14.89
N THR A 219 4.15 16.08 -15.24
CA THR A 219 5.27 16.31 -16.18
C THR A 219 5.42 15.21 -17.22
N ASN A 220 5.69 15.59 -18.46
CA ASN A 220 6.09 14.68 -19.53
C ASN A 220 7.56 14.94 -19.88
N CYS A 221 8.40 13.91 -19.77
CA CYS A 221 9.82 13.99 -20.06
C CYS A 221 10.25 12.86 -21.02
N ASP A 222 11.30 13.13 -21.79
CA ASP A 222 12.16 12.07 -22.31
C ASP A 222 13.16 11.68 -21.20
N GLY A 223 13.61 10.44 -21.18
CA GLY A 223 14.56 9.93 -20.20
C GLY A 223 15.58 8.99 -20.81
N ASN A 224 16.77 8.99 -20.24
CA ASN A 224 17.71 7.91 -20.50
C ASN A 224 17.15 6.59 -19.94
N ALA A 225 17.43 5.48 -20.62
CA ALA A 225 17.10 4.16 -20.10
C ALA A 225 17.91 3.88 -18.83
N ASP A 226 17.30 3.13 -17.91
CA ASP A 226 17.99 2.59 -16.75
C ASP A 226 18.83 1.37 -17.16
N LEU A 227 19.57 0.78 -16.23
CA LEU A 227 19.97 -0.61 -16.35
C LEU A 227 18.74 -1.51 -16.13
N PRO A 228 18.75 -2.77 -16.62
CA PRO A 228 17.73 -3.75 -16.25
C PRO A 228 17.57 -3.86 -14.73
N ILE A 229 16.35 -4.13 -14.25
CA ILE A 229 16.04 -4.12 -12.82
C ILE A 229 16.97 -5.09 -12.08
N GLY A 230 17.52 -4.60 -10.96
CA GLY A 230 18.46 -5.30 -10.09
C GLY A 230 19.91 -5.31 -10.58
N VAL A 231 20.21 -4.76 -11.75
CA VAL A 231 21.59 -4.64 -12.25
C VAL A 231 22.22 -3.34 -11.75
N TYR A 232 23.41 -3.46 -11.14
CA TYR A 232 24.25 -2.36 -10.71
C TYR A 232 25.55 -2.40 -11.50
N ASN A 233 26.09 -1.23 -11.86
CA ASN A 233 27.40 -1.03 -12.50
C ASN A 233 27.74 -2.01 -13.67
N SER A 234 26.71 -2.55 -14.32
CA SER A 234 26.78 -3.57 -15.37
C SER A 234 27.54 -4.87 -15.01
N SER A 235 27.97 -5.04 -13.76
CA SER A 235 28.82 -6.16 -13.31
C SER A 235 28.26 -6.91 -12.12
N TYR A 236 27.29 -6.33 -11.40
CA TYR A 236 26.60 -6.95 -10.28
C TYR A 236 25.10 -7.01 -10.56
N THR A 237 24.47 -8.13 -10.24
CA THR A 237 23.01 -8.27 -10.27
C THR A 237 22.55 -8.74 -8.90
N PHE A 238 21.70 -7.96 -8.27
CA PHE A 238 21.04 -8.30 -7.02
C PHE A 238 19.95 -9.34 -7.26
N SER A 239 19.77 -10.24 -6.30
CA SER A 239 18.60 -11.12 -6.23
C SER A 239 17.91 -10.86 -4.91
N GLN A 240 16.57 -10.68 -4.95
CA GLN A 240 15.77 -10.47 -3.74
C GLN A 240 15.99 -11.63 -2.76
N GLY A 241 16.07 -11.31 -1.46
CA GLY A 241 16.38 -12.27 -0.39
C GLY A 241 17.87 -12.45 -0.07
N GLN A 242 18.79 -11.78 -0.79
CA GLN A 242 20.17 -11.68 -0.34
C GLN A 242 20.27 -10.95 1.02
N SER A 243 21.32 -11.24 1.79
CA SER A 243 21.50 -10.72 3.16
C SER A 243 21.62 -9.21 3.25
N VAL A 244 22.01 -8.56 2.15
CA VAL A 244 22.09 -7.10 2.04
C VAL A 244 21.37 -6.68 0.79
N THR A 245 20.30 -5.92 0.97
CA THR A 245 19.57 -5.26 -0.11
C THR A 245 20.28 -3.96 -0.48
N PRO A 246 20.75 -3.79 -1.74
CA PRO A 246 21.38 -2.54 -2.16
C PRO A 246 20.35 -1.40 -2.21
N PRO A 247 20.77 -0.14 -2.00
CA PRO A 247 19.88 1.00 -2.11
C PRO A 247 19.35 1.16 -3.54
N PRO A 248 18.18 1.80 -3.74
CA PRO A 248 17.69 2.16 -5.07
C PRO A 248 18.75 2.84 -5.93
N VAL A 249 18.80 2.50 -7.21
CA VAL A 249 19.64 3.24 -8.16
C VAL A 249 19.05 4.63 -8.42
N THR A 250 19.91 5.61 -8.69
CA THR A 250 19.45 6.95 -9.04
C THR A 250 18.76 6.92 -10.40
N ALA A 251 17.59 7.57 -10.50
CA ALA A 251 16.88 7.72 -11.76
C ALA A 251 17.81 8.32 -12.84
N PRO A 252 17.89 7.73 -14.04
CA PRO A 252 18.67 8.30 -15.13
C PRO A 252 18.19 9.70 -15.50
N ALA A 253 19.08 10.51 -16.08
CA ALA A 253 18.76 11.88 -16.46
C ALA A 253 17.49 11.97 -17.34
N SER A 254 16.66 12.96 -17.04
CA SER A 254 15.49 13.36 -17.84
C SER A 254 15.81 14.59 -18.68
N SER A 255 15.13 14.74 -19.82
CA SER A 255 15.28 15.84 -20.76
C SER A 255 13.94 16.18 -21.43
N ASN A 256 13.88 17.32 -22.13
CA ASN A 256 12.66 17.79 -22.81
C ASN A 256 11.41 17.84 -21.92
N CYS A 257 11.60 17.99 -20.60
CA CYS A 257 10.52 17.97 -19.63
C CYS A 257 9.55 19.13 -19.82
N ARG A 258 8.26 18.81 -19.86
CA ARG A 258 7.17 19.78 -19.96
C ARG A 258 6.18 19.55 -18.83
N THR A 259 5.90 20.59 -18.07
CA THR A 259 4.75 20.59 -17.17
C THR A 259 3.48 20.64 -17.99
N VAL A 260 2.52 19.79 -17.64
CA VAL A 260 1.17 19.77 -18.23
C VAL A 260 0.14 20.06 -17.15
N ALA A 261 -1.06 20.44 -17.58
CA ALA A 261 -2.18 20.57 -16.66
C ALA A 261 -2.54 19.20 -16.08
N SER A 262 -3.03 19.19 -14.84
CA SER A 262 -3.72 18.02 -14.32
C SER A 262 -4.90 17.65 -15.21
N PRO A 263 -5.27 16.37 -15.30
CA PRO A 263 -6.51 15.95 -15.96
C PRO A 263 -7.70 16.80 -15.51
N THR A 264 -8.58 17.14 -16.47
CA THR A 264 -9.82 17.83 -16.13
C THR A 264 -10.69 16.91 -15.30
N ALA A 265 -11.21 17.42 -14.17
CA ALA A 265 -12.13 16.69 -13.32
C ALA A 265 -13.33 16.18 -14.14
N SER A 266 -13.56 14.88 -14.06
CA SER A 266 -14.61 14.18 -14.81
C SER A 266 -15.96 14.21 -14.09
N GLY A 267 -15.98 14.63 -12.82
CA GLY A 267 -17.12 14.52 -11.90
C GLY A 267 -17.24 13.14 -11.27
N VAL A 268 -16.25 12.26 -11.46
CA VAL A 268 -16.26 10.89 -10.93
C VAL A 268 -15.86 10.89 -9.46
N THR A 269 -16.76 10.39 -8.63
CA THR A 269 -16.52 10.11 -7.22
C THR A 269 -16.95 8.70 -6.90
N TYR A 270 -16.12 7.97 -6.16
CA TYR A 270 -16.50 6.70 -5.56
C TYR A 270 -16.78 6.91 -4.07
N THR A 271 -17.86 6.32 -3.57
CA THR A 271 -18.24 6.43 -2.15
C THR A 271 -18.12 5.09 -1.47
N TRP A 272 -16.89 4.66 -1.21
CA TRP A 272 -16.57 3.35 -0.61
C TRP A 272 -16.92 3.28 0.88
N ASN A 273 -18.20 3.42 1.24
CA ASN A 273 -18.73 3.32 2.62
C ASN A 273 -17.86 3.91 3.71
N GLN A 274 -17.16 4.99 3.40
CA GLN A 274 -16.45 5.75 4.40
C GLN A 274 -17.56 6.35 5.24
N GLU A 275 -17.69 5.89 6.50
CA GLU A 275 -18.35 6.70 7.50
C GLU A 275 -17.73 8.07 7.34
N ALA A 276 -18.54 9.03 6.87
CA ALA A 276 -18.07 10.38 6.67
C ALA A 276 -17.35 10.76 7.96
N ALA A 277 -16.09 11.18 7.86
CA ALA A 277 -15.39 11.85 8.93
C ALA A 277 -16.10 13.19 9.20
N ALA A 278 -17.35 13.13 9.64
CA ALA A 278 -18.12 14.23 10.14
C ALA A 278 -17.59 14.46 11.55
N SER A 279 -16.49 15.21 11.63
CA SER A 279 -16.21 15.96 12.84
C SER A 279 -17.39 16.91 13.05
N PRO A 280 -18.16 16.82 14.16
CA PRO A 280 -19.11 17.85 14.47
C PRO A 280 -18.30 19.09 14.86
N SER A 281 -18.26 20.08 13.97
CA SER A 281 -17.98 21.47 14.34
C SER A 281 -18.94 21.84 15.48
N SER A 282 -18.41 22.04 16.68
CA SER A 282 -19.16 22.45 17.86
C SER A 282 -19.66 23.90 17.72
N SER A 283 -20.79 24.09 17.03
CA SER A 283 -21.54 25.34 17.11
C SER A 283 -22.38 25.35 18.39
N ALA A 284 -21.87 26.04 19.41
CA ALA A 284 -22.60 26.31 20.64
C ALA A 284 -23.89 27.08 20.36
N SER A 285 -25.05 26.58 20.82
CA SER A 285 -26.29 27.36 20.94
C SER A 285 -27.23 26.76 21.98
N LYS A 286 -27.23 27.42 23.14
CA LYS A 286 -28.29 27.66 24.14
C LYS A 286 -29.48 26.68 24.18
N SER A 287 -29.56 25.91 25.27
CA SER A 287 -30.81 25.31 25.76
C SER A 287 -31.47 26.28 26.74
N GLY A 288 -32.69 26.69 26.43
CA GLY A 288 -33.66 27.19 27.39
C GLY A 288 -34.92 26.34 27.24
N SER A 289 -35.38 25.74 28.35
CA SER A 289 -36.80 25.58 28.67
C SER A 289 -36.95 25.05 30.09
N ALA A 290 -37.84 25.72 30.82
CA ALA A 290 -38.17 25.54 32.21
C ALA A 290 -39.21 24.44 32.43
N ALA A 291 -39.22 23.84 33.62
CA ALA A 291 -40.37 23.81 34.53
C ALA A 291 -40.00 23.00 35.80
N GLY A 292 -40.18 23.61 36.97
CA GLY A 292 -40.06 22.95 38.27
C GLY A 292 -41.32 23.19 39.12
N ALA A 293 -41.60 22.25 40.03
CA ALA A 293 -42.30 22.37 41.32
C ALA A 293 -42.62 20.93 41.81
N SER A 294 -41.87 20.35 42.76
CA SER A 294 -42.03 20.41 44.24
C SER A 294 -43.27 19.67 44.80
N GLY A 295 -43.04 18.69 45.68
CA GLY A 295 -44.07 18.09 46.54
C GLY A 295 -43.57 16.85 47.31
N SER A 296 -43.68 16.87 48.63
CA SER A 296 -43.04 16.01 49.63
C SER A 296 -43.91 14.87 50.21
N SER A 297 -43.24 13.96 50.94
CA SER A 297 -43.70 13.11 52.07
C SER A 297 -44.27 11.71 51.80
N GLY A 298 -43.86 10.74 52.64
CA GLY A 298 -44.56 9.45 52.79
C GLY A 298 -43.68 8.25 53.19
N SER A 299 -43.83 7.78 54.43
CA SER A 299 -43.10 6.72 55.14
C SER A 299 -43.54 5.27 54.82
N SER A 300 -42.64 4.33 55.20
CA SER A 300 -42.84 2.96 55.74
C SER A 300 -43.13 1.75 54.85
N GLY A 301 -42.22 0.77 54.94
CA GLY A 301 -42.49 -0.53 55.58
C GLY A 301 -42.73 -1.75 54.69
N GLY A 302 -41.98 -2.84 54.92
CA GLY A 302 -42.45 -4.20 54.62
C GLY A 302 -41.43 -5.18 54.04
N SER A 303 -40.80 -5.97 54.91
CA SER A 303 -40.00 -7.16 54.60
C SER A 303 -40.86 -8.30 54.01
N LYS A 304 -40.28 -9.16 53.14
CA LYS A 304 -40.14 -10.63 53.37
C LYS A 304 -39.50 -11.38 52.17
N ASN A 305 -38.65 -12.32 52.60
CA ASN A 305 -37.81 -13.30 51.92
C ASN A 305 -38.45 -14.18 50.82
N ALA A 306 -37.66 -14.57 49.83
CA ALA A 306 -37.37 -15.99 49.49
C ALA A 306 -36.21 -16.08 48.46
N ALA A 307 -35.16 -16.86 48.79
CA ALA A 307 -34.16 -17.42 47.88
C ALA A 307 -34.49 -18.93 47.67
N PRO A 308 -33.72 -19.78 46.94
CA PRO A 308 -32.52 -19.62 46.09
C PRO A 308 -32.72 -20.28 44.68
N SER A 309 -31.82 -20.23 43.67
CA SER A 309 -30.58 -21.01 43.47
C SER A 309 -29.73 -20.38 42.34
N LEU A 310 -28.43 -20.13 42.52
CA LEU A 310 -27.28 -20.96 42.07
C LEU A 310 -27.38 -21.35 40.57
N SER A 311 -26.47 -20.95 39.67
CA SER A 311 -25.02 -21.10 39.78
C SER A 311 -24.25 -19.97 39.07
N GLY A 312 -23.34 -19.36 39.81
CA GLY A 312 -22.23 -18.58 39.26
C GLY A 312 -20.95 -19.41 39.28
N ALA A 313 -20.06 -19.14 38.33
CA ALA A 313 -18.64 -19.36 38.49
C ALA A 313 -17.93 -18.07 38.06
N ILE A 314 -17.20 -17.49 39.02
CA ILE A 314 -16.33 -16.32 38.87
C ILE A 314 -14.89 -16.81 39.05
N ASN A 315 -13.97 -16.06 38.46
CA ASN A 315 -12.53 -15.88 38.78
C ASN A 315 -11.58 -16.71 37.90
N VAL A 316 -10.86 -16.06 36.98
CA VAL A 316 -9.61 -15.28 37.19
C VAL A 316 -8.52 -16.18 37.76
N TYR A 317 -7.47 -16.45 36.98
CA TYR A 317 -6.09 -16.07 37.30
C TYR A 317 -5.02 -16.65 36.34
N TRP A 318 -3.88 -15.95 36.33
CA TRP A 318 -2.49 -16.41 36.13
C TRP A 318 -1.90 -16.44 34.70
N ILE A 319 -1.02 -15.46 34.46
CA ILE A 319 0.11 -15.53 33.52
C ILE A 319 1.25 -16.24 34.27
N GLY A 320 1.62 -17.43 33.81
CA GLY A 320 2.78 -18.18 34.28
C GLY A 320 3.89 -18.11 33.24
N ALA A 321 5.02 -17.51 33.62
CA ALA A 321 6.27 -17.59 32.87
C ALA A 321 6.96 -18.93 33.19
N THR A 322 7.21 -19.75 32.18
CA THR A 322 7.99 -20.97 32.29
C THR A 322 9.39 -20.76 31.71
N ALA A 323 10.38 -20.74 32.60
CA ALA A 323 11.79 -20.88 32.27
C ALA A 323 12.09 -22.35 31.93
N VAL A 324 12.73 -22.60 30.79
CA VAL A 324 13.25 -23.91 30.42
C VAL A 324 14.73 -23.96 30.80
N LEU A 325 15.05 -24.76 31.82
CA LEU A 325 16.41 -25.17 32.19
C LEU A 325 16.85 -26.29 31.23
N GLY A 326 17.86 -26.01 30.40
CA GLY A 326 18.58 -27.01 29.62
C GLY A 326 19.65 -27.72 30.45
N VAL A 327 19.60 -29.04 30.51
CA VAL A 327 20.59 -29.91 31.15
C VAL A 327 21.77 -30.12 30.20
N MET A 328 22.97 -29.81 30.69
CA MET A 328 24.25 -30.18 30.09
C MET A 328 24.63 -31.60 30.49
N VAL A 329 24.87 -32.48 29.52
CA VAL A 329 25.74 -33.66 29.69
C VAL A 329 26.73 -33.66 28.53
N GLY A 330 28.00 -33.41 28.87
CA GLY A 330 29.14 -33.59 27.97
C GLY A 330 29.62 -35.04 27.98
N GLY A 331 30.17 -35.47 26.85
CA GLY A 331 30.80 -36.78 26.69
C GLY A 331 31.65 -36.80 25.43
N ALA A 332 32.96 -36.80 25.64
CA ALA A 332 34.04 -36.62 24.69
C ALA A 332 34.40 -37.85 23.82
N LEU A 333 35.06 -37.55 22.69
CA LEU A 333 36.11 -38.32 21.98
C LEU A 333 35.77 -39.69 21.35
N LEU A 334 36.04 -39.82 20.04
CA LEU A 334 37.18 -40.60 19.49
C LEU A 334 37.18 -40.62 17.95
N ALA A 335 38.39 -40.41 17.40
CA ALA A 335 38.90 -40.71 16.05
C ALA A 335 38.35 -39.93 14.84
#